data_AF-A0A2G9XCL2-F1
#
_entry.id   AF-A0A2G9XCL2-F1
#
_cell.length_a   1.000
_cell.length_b   1.000
_cell.length_c   1.000
_cell.angle_alpha   90.00
_cell.angle_beta   90.00
_cell.angle_gamma   90.00
#
_symmetry.space_group_name_H-M   'P 1'
#
loop_
_entity.id
_entity.type
_entity.pdbx_description
1 polymer ?
#
loop_
_entity_poly.entity_id
_entity_poly.type
_entity_poly.pdbx_seq_one_letter_code
_entity_poly.pdbx_strand_id
1 'polypeptide(L)'
;MVLEKVKIELIERGIAEQLMRKAYVEGKLKKLDTKMDLVNESFLKKVVSYHGLPTISKFGEDAAHYAELIVLHASDLNFQKKYLSLMENKQEDVHRKNYERLTDKICLKEGRPQVFNTQSYIDPKDSRYRDKLQEFYKKK
;
A
#
# COMPACT_ATOMS: atom_id res chain seq x y z
N MET A 1 8.69 13.87 16.57
CA MET A 1 7.83 14.35 15.45
C MET A 1 6.54 14.88 16.08
N VAL A 2 6.04 16.05 15.66
CA VAL A 2 4.79 16.62 16.22
C VAL A 2 3.61 15.97 15.48
N LEU A 3 2.73 15.28 16.21
CA LEU A 3 1.67 14.45 15.62
C LEU A 3 0.83 15.18 14.57
N GLU A 4 0.40 16.41 14.87
CA GLU A 4 -0.43 17.19 13.94
C GLU A 4 0.27 17.47 12.61
N LYS A 5 1.56 17.82 12.64
CA LYS A 5 2.36 18.03 11.43
C LYS A 5 2.50 16.73 10.64
N VAL A 6 2.63 15.59 11.33
CA VAL A 6 2.74 14.27 10.69
C VAL A 6 1.44 13.89 9.99
N LYS A 7 0.28 14.18 10.59
CA LYS A 7 -1.03 13.91 9.94
C LYS A 7 -1.14 14.66 8.61
N ILE A 8 -0.84 15.95 8.62
CA ILE A 8 -0.85 16.80 7.42
C ILE A 8 0.13 16.24 6.37
N GLU A 9 1.36 15.93 6.79
CA GLU A 9 2.37 15.45 5.85
C GLU A 9 2.03 14.05 5.26
N LEU A 10 1.39 13.16 6.02
CA LEU A 10 0.87 11.89 5.49
C LEU A 10 -0.16 12.13 4.39
N ILE A 11 -1.09 13.06 4.61
CA ILE A 11 -2.14 13.42 3.66
C ILE A 11 -1.52 14.01 2.39
N GLU A 12 -0.64 15.00 2.52
CA GLU A 12 0.01 15.66 1.38
C GLU A 12 0.83 14.67 0.53
N ARG A 13 1.62 13.81 1.18
CA ARG A 13 2.41 12.77 0.50
C ARG A 13 1.53 11.77 -0.21
N GLY A 14 0.46 11.33 0.45
CA GLY A 14 -0.50 10.39 -0.11
C GLY A 14 -1.23 10.97 -1.32
N ILE A 15 -1.69 12.23 -1.24
CA ILE A 15 -2.33 12.93 -2.36
C ILE A 15 -1.36 13.03 -3.55
N ALA A 16 -0.12 13.49 -3.32
CA ALA A 16 0.88 13.60 -4.38
C ALA A 16 1.15 12.25 -5.06
N GLU A 17 1.24 11.18 -4.26
CA GLU A 17 1.42 9.82 -4.76
C GLU A 17 0.21 9.31 -5.57
N GLN A 18 -1.01 9.55 -5.10
CA GLN A 18 -2.21 9.18 -5.84
C GLN A 18 -2.39 9.99 -7.13
N LEU A 19 -2.03 11.27 -7.13
CA LEU A 19 -2.02 12.10 -8.33
C LEU A 19 -1.02 11.58 -9.37
N MET A 20 0.18 11.19 -8.96
CA MET A 20 1.14 10.52 -9.85
C MET A 20 0.55 9.24 -10.45
N ARG A 21 -0.05 8.37 -9.63
CA ARG A 21 -0.63 7.10 -10.09
C ARG A 21 -1.80 7.32 -11.04
N LYS A 22 -2.66 8.30 -10.75
CA LYS A 22 -3.75 8.71 -11.63
C LYS A 22 -3.21 9.20 -12.97
N ALA A 23 -2.20 10.07 -12.96
CA ALA A 23 -1.58 10.57 -14.19
C ALA A 23 -0.93 9.43 -15.01
N TYR A 24 -0.35 8.43 -14.36
CA TYR A 24 0.18 7.24 -15.04
C TYR A 24 -0.93 6.41 -15.70
N VAL A 25 -2.01 6.11 -14.98
CA VAL A 25 -3.16 5.36 -15.52
C VAL A 25 -3.85 6.10 -16.67
N GLU A 26 -3.93 7.43 -16.59
CA GLU A 26 -4.46 8.29 -17.66
C GLU A 26 -3.49 8.48 -18.85
N GLY A 27 -2.32 7.84 -18.82
CA GLY A 27 -1.32 7.94 -19.88
C GLY A 27 -0.57 9.29 -19.94
N LYS A 28 -0.78 10.17 -18.95
CA LYS A 28 -0.08 11.47 -18.82
C LYS A 28 1.37 11.29 -18.36
N LEU A 29 1.66 10.20 -17.64
CA LEU A 29 3.02 9.81 -17.27
C LEU A 29 3.38 8.48 -17.94
N LYS A 30 4.60 8.40 -18.50
CA LYS A 30 5.11 7.16 -19.11
C LYS A 30 5.58 6.13 -18.07
N LYS A 31 5.94 6.57 -16.87
CA LYS A 31 6.41 5.72 -15.77
C LYS A 31 6.05 6.34 -14.42
N LEU A 32 5.98 5.50 -13.39
CA LEU A 32 5.85 5.94 -12.01
C LEU A 32 7.19 6.48 -11.49
N ASP A 33 7.13 7.49 -10.63
CA ASP A 33 8.28 8.01 -9.91
C ASP A 33 8.59 7.14 -8.68
N THR A 34 9.42 6.13 -8.90
CA THR A 34 9.92 5.25 -7.84
C THR A 34 10.69 5.98 -6.73
N LYS A 35 11.26 7.17 -7.01
CA LYS A 35 11.97 7.95 -5.99
C LYS A 35 10.99 8.50 -4.96
N MET A 36 9.80 8.93 -5.40
CA MET A 36 8.75 9.37 -4.49
C MET A 36 8.29 8.24 -3.57
N ASP A 37 8.07 7.03 -4.11
CA ASP A 37 7.71 5.85 -3.31
C ASP A 37 8.78 5.58 -2.22
N LEU A 38 10.08 5.66 -2.57
CA LEU A 38 11.18 5.46 -1.61
C LEU A 38 11.25 6.53 -0.51
N VAL A 39 11.00 7.80 -0.86
CA VAL A 39 10.96 8.91 0.09
C VAL A 39 9.77 8.76 1.03
N ASN A 40 8.59 8.42 0.51
CA ASN A 40 7.39 8.18 1.30
C ASN A 40 7.54 6.95 2.20
N GLU A 41 8.13 5.87 1.71
CA GLU A 41 8.47 4.68 2.50
C GLU A 41 9.39 5.06 3.69
N SER A 42 10.44 5.82 3.42
CA SER A 42 11.39 6.27 4.45
C SER A 42 10.73 7.16 5.49
N PHE A 43 9.83 8.06 5.06
CA PHE A 43 9.04 8.89 5.96
C PHE A 43 8.11 8.04 6.83
N LEU A 44 7.34 7.13 6.23
CA LEU A 44 6.38 6.30 6.96
C LEU A 44 7.07 5.38 7.97
N LYS A 45 8.26 4.82 7.64
CA LYS A 45 9.09 4.07 8.59
C LYS A 45 9.40 4.88 9.86
N LYS A 46 9.73 6.18 9.71
CA LYS A 46 9.95 7.09 10.85
C LYS A 46 8.65 7.35 11.60
N VAL A 47 7.55 7.62 10.91
CA VAL A 47 6.24 7.81 11.56
C VAL A 47 5.89 6.61 12.44
N VAL A 48 6.01 5.40 11.89
CA VAL A 48 5.72 4.16 12.60
C VAL A 48 6.67 3.95 13.78
N SER A 49 7.96 4.29 13.66
CA SER A 49 8.89 4.17 14.78
C SER A 49 8.61 5.15 15.92
N TYR A 50 8.14 6.37 15.62
CA TYR A 50 7.88 7.40 16.63
C TYR A 50 6.48 7.36 17.22
N HIS A 51 5.47 6.98 16.42
CA HIS A 51 4.07 7.09 16.81
C HIS A 51 3.31 5.76 16.79
N GLY A 52 3.93 4.67 16.35
CA GLY A 52 3.24 3.41 16.10
C GLY A 52 2.40 3.48 14.82
N LEU A 53 1.47 2.53 14.68
CA LEU A 53 0.57 2.47 13.53
C LEU A 53 -0.28 3.75 13.42
N PRO A 54 -0.34 4.40 12.25
CA PRO A 54 -1.29 5.49 11.99
C PRO A 54 -2.73 4.96 11.92
N THR A 55 -3.39 4.81 13.06
CA THR A 55 -4.79 4.36 13.13
C THR A 55 -5.79 5.50 12.95
N ILE A 56 -7.03 5.18 12.58
CA ILE A 56 -8.11 6.16 12.35
C ILE A 56 -8.36 7.00 13.61
N SER A 57 -8.48 6.37 14.78
CA SER A 57 -8.75 7.04 16.05
C SER A 57 -7.66 8.03 16.48
N LYS A 58 -6.39 7.78 16.10
CA LYS A 58 -5.24 8.60 16.51
C LYS A 58 -4.85 9.64 15.45
N PHE A 59 -4.87 9.25 14.19
CA PHE A 59 -4.40 10.07 13.07
C PHE A 59 -5.53 10.74 12.29
N GLY A 60 -6.77 10.26 12.41
CA GLY A 60 -7.89 10.63 11.56
C GLY A 60 -7.95 9.75 10.31
N GLU A 61 -9.14 9.68 9.71
CA GLU A 61 -9.45 8.84 8.54
C GLU A 61 -8.44 9.03 7.40
N ASP A 62 -8.26 10.27 6.93
CA ASP A 62 -7.42 10.55 5.76
C ASP A 62 -5.95 10.19 6.00
N ALA A 63 -5.38 10.57 7.14
CA ALA A 63 -3.97 10.31 7.43
C ALA A 63 -3.70 8.80 7.60
N ALA A 64 -4.62 8.06 8.22
CA ALA A 64 -4.54 6.61 8.30
C ALA A 64 -4.66 5.98 6.90
N HIS A 65 -5.62 6.42 6.09
CA HIS A 65 -5.84 5.95 4.72
C HIS A 65 -4.58 6.11 3.87
N TYR A 66 -3.99 7.31 3.86
CA TYR A 66 -2.81 7.58 3.06
C TYR A 66 -1.56 6.86 3.58
N ALA A 67 -1.42 6.66 4.89
CA ALA A 67 -0.36 5.83 5.44
C ALA A 67 -0.42 4.38 4.91
N GLU A 68 -1.62 3.81 4.85
CA GLU A 68 -1.85 2.47 4.33
C GLU A 68 -1.60 2.37 2.81
N LEU A 69 -1.93 3.41 2.05
CA LEU A 69 -1.60 3.48 0.62
C LEU A 69 -0.09 3.61 0.38
N ILE A 70 0.61 4.41 1.19
CA ILE A 70 2.07 4.54 1.10
C ILE A 70 2.75 3.19 1.35
N VAL A 71 2.34 2.46 2.40
CA VAL A 71 2.95 1.13 2.65
C VAL A 71 2.58 0.10 1.57
N LEU A 72 1.39 0.18 0.96
CA LEU A 72 1.01 -0.69 -0.16
C LEU A 72 2.02 -0.57 -1.33
N HIS A 73 2.56 0.62 -1.53
CA HIS A 73 3.53 0.92 -2.59
C HIS A 73 5.00 0.89 -2.15
N ALA A 74 5.26 0.60 -0.88
CA ALA A 74 6.62 0.39 -0.40
C ALA A 74 7.34 -0.73 -1.19
N SER A 75 8.62 -0.49 -1.45
CA SER A 75 9.53 -1.45 -2.06
C SER A 75 9.90 -2.55 -1.06
N ASP A 76 10.11 -2.18 0.21
CA ASP A 76 10.56 -3.07 1.28
C ASP A 76 9.46 -4.03 1.76
N LEU A 77 9.58 -5.30 1.38
CA LEU A 77 8.66 -6.37 1.76
C LEU A 77 8.64 -6.62 3.28
N ASN A 78 9.78 -6.51 3.97
CA ASN A 78 9.82 -6.71 5.42
C ASN A 78 9.06 -5.60 6.14
N PHE A 79 9.18 -4.37 5.65
CA PHE A 79 8.39 -3.26 6.18
C PHE A 79 6.89 -3.46 5.95
N GLN A 80 6.49 -3.90 4.75
CA GLN A 80 5.08 -4.23 4.47
C GLN A 80 4.53 -5.29 5.42
N LYS A 81 5.27 -6.38 5.65
CA LYS A 81 4.87 -7.45 6.58
C LYS A 81 4.76 -6.95 8.02
N LYS A 82 5.73 -6.14 8.47
CA LYS A 82 5.70 -5.52 9.79
C LYS A 82 4.46 -4.62 9.95
N TYR A 83 4.17 -3.80 8.95
CA TYR A 83 3.00 -2.91 8.98
C TYR A 83 1.70 -3.69 8.98
N LEU A 84 1.58 -4.74 8.15
CA LEU A 84 0.39 -5.61 8.12
C LEU A 84 0.12 -6.24 9.50
N SER A 85 1.16 -6.76 10.17
CA SER A 85 1.02 -7.33 11.52
C SER A 85 0.55 -6.30 12.55
N LEU A 86 0.93 -5.03 12.41
CA LEU A 86 0.38 -3.96 13.25
C LEU A 86 -1.12 -3.75 12.96
N MET A 87 -1.53 -3.77 11.69
CA MET A 87 -2.94 -3.65 11.29
C MET A 87 -3.80 -4.81 11.80
N GLU A 88 -3.28 -6.05 11.82
CA GLU A 88 -4.01 -7.24 12.33
C GLU A 88 -4.49 -7.05 13.77
N ASN A 89 -3.70 -6.38 14.60
CA ASN A 89 -4.05 -6.10 16.00
C ASN A 89 -5.03 -4.93 16.17
N LYS A 90 -5.40 -4.26 15.08
CA LYS A 90 -6.17 -3.01 15.04
C LYS A 90 -7.18 -2.97 13.89
N GLN A 91 -7.72 -4.13 13.49
CA GLN A 91 -8.58 -4.24 12.30
C GLN A 91 -9.79 -3.29 12.29
N GLU A 92 -10.34 -2.97 13.46
CA GLU A 92 -11.47 -2.03 13.62
C GLU A 92 -11.06 -0.54 13.55
N ASP A 93 -9.75 -0.25 13.52
CA ASP A 93 -9.18 1.11 13.60
C ASP A 93 -8.25 1.41 12.40
N VAL A 94 -8.43 0.65 11.31
CA VAL A 94 -7.72 0.76 10.03
C VAL A 94 -8.70 0.49 8.88
N HIS A 95 -8.35 0.86 7.65
CA HIS A 95 -9.25 0.61 6.52
C HIS A 95 -9.15 -0.85 6.08
N ARG A 96 -10.22 -1.61 6.32
CA ARG A 96 -10.31 -3.02 5.93
C ARG A 96 -9.92 -3.29 4.47
N LYS A 97 -10.38 -2.45 3.54
CA LYS A 97 -10.03 -2.58 2.11
C LYS A 97 -8.53 -2.46 1.85
N ASN A 98 -7.84 -1.59 2.57
CA ASN A 98 -6.39 -1.41 2.42
C ASN A 98 -5.62 -2.55 3.11
N TYR A 99 -6.12 -3.06 4.23
CA TYR A 99 -5.60 -4.28 4.86
C TYR A 99 -5.65 -5.48 3.91
N GLU A 100 -6.80 -5.72 3.27
CA GLU A 100 -7.00 -6.81 2.31
C GLU A 100 -6.06 -6.66 1.10
N ARG A 101 -5.91 -5.43 0.58
CA ARG A 101 -4.99 -5.10 -0.51
C ARG A 101 -3.52 -5.34 -0.14
N LEU A 102 -3.10 -4.90 1.04
CA LEU A 102 -1.73 -5.10 1.51
C LEU A 102 -1.44 -6.58 1.72
N THR A 103 -2.41 -7.34 2.26
CA THR A 103 -2.32 -8.80 2.43
C THR A 103 -2.04 -9.49 1.11
N ASP A 104 -2.85 -9.21 0.09
CA ASP A 104 -2.68 -9.84 -1.22
C ASP A 104 -1.41 -9.37 -1.93
N LYS A 105 -1.03 -8.09 -1.76
CA LYS A 105 0.24 -7.55 -2.29
C LYS A 105 1.45 -8.33 -1.75
N ILE A 106 1.45 -8.62 -0.45
CA ILE A 106 2.48 -9.43 0.21
C ILE A 106 2.43 -10.88 -0.31
N CYS A 107 1.24 -11.48 -0.40
CA CYS A 107 1.09 -12.84 -0.95
C CYS A 107 1.72 -12.94 -2.34
N LEU A 108 1.41 -12.00 -3.24
CA LEU A 108 1.98 -11.99 -4.59
C LEU A 108 3.49 -11.79 -4.59
N LYS A 109 4.04 -10.89 -3.77
CA LYS A 109 5.49 -10.70 -3.64
C LYS A 109 6.21 -11.95 -3.12
N GLU A 110 5.53 -12.77 -2.32
CA GLU A 110 6.04 -14.04 -1.79
C GLU A 110 5.73 -15.25 -2.71
N GLY A 111 5.09 -15.04 -3.86
CA GLY A 111 4.69 -16.13 -4.77
C GLY A 111 3.54 -17.01 -4.24
N ARG A 112 2.79 -16.53 -3.25
CA ARG A 112 1.63 -17.20 -2.65
C ARG A 112 0.32 -16.77 -3.33
N PRO A 113 -0.74 -17.59 -3.29
CA PRO A 113 -2.06 -17.18 -3.76
C PRO A 113 -2.60 -16.01 -2.93
N GLN A 114 -3.36 -15.14 -3.58
CA GLN A 114 -4.12 -14.08 -2.93
C GLN A 114 -5.22 -14.67 -2.03
N VAL A 115 -5.46 -14.02 -0.89
CA VAL A 115 -6.51 -14.36 0.08
C VAL A 115 -7.83 -13.70 -0.31
N PHE A 116 -7.78 -12.42 -0.69
CA PHE A 116 -8.97 -11.60 -0.94
C PHE A 116 -9.20 -11.29 -2.44
N ASN A 117 -8.26 -11.64 -3.31
CA ASN A 117 -8.29 -11.38 -4.76
C ASN A 117 -8.42 -9.89 -5.12
N THR A 118 -7.69 -9.03 -4.41
CA THR A 118 -7.73 -7.57 -4.59
C THR A 118 -6.77 -7.04 -5.63
N GLN A 119 -5.78 -7.83 -6.05
CA GLN A 119 -4.78 -7.44 -7.05
C GLN A 119 -5.12 -8.06 -8.41
N SER A 120 -5.23 -7.21 -9.42
CA SER A 120 -5.35 -7.65 -10.80
C SER A 120 -3.98 -7.91 -11.43
N TYR A 121 -3.94 -8.75 -12.45
CA TYR A 121 -2.79 -8.91 -13.32
C TYR A 121 -3.21 -9.01 -14.78
N ILE A 122 -2.26 -8.72 -15.66
CA ILE A 122 -2.39 -8.95 -17.09
C ILE A 122 -1.80 -10.33 -17.37
N ASP A 123 -2.60 -11.24 -17.92
CA ASP A 123 -2.09 -12.54 -18.37
C ASP A 123 -1.19 -12.30 -19.60
N PRO A 124 0.10 -12.68 -19.54
CA PRO A 124 1.02 -12.47 -20.65
C PRO A 124 0.66 -13.26 -21.92
N LYS A 125 -0.28 -14.22 -21.85
CA LYS A 125 -0.71 -15.02 -23.00
C LYS A 125 -1.75 -14.34 -23.88
N ASP A 126 -2.60 -13.50 -23.33
CA ASP A 126 -3.71 -12.90 -24.07
C ASP A 126 -3.92 -11.41 -23.78
N SER A 127 -3.04 -10.79 -22.99
CA SER A 127 -3.09 -9.39 -22.57
C SER A 127 -4.41 -9.00 -21.87
N ARG A 128 -5.18 -9.97 -21.35
CA ARG A 128 -6.42 -9.69 -20.62
C ARG A 128 -6.13 -9.49 -19.14
N TYR A 129 -6.86 -8.54 -18.54
CA TYR A 129 -6.96 -8.43 -17.10
C TYR A 129 -7.69 -9.64 -16.53
N ARG A 130 -7.08 -10.34 -15.58
CA ARG A 130 -7.72 -11.43 -14.84
C ARG A 130 -7.69 -11.12 -13.35
N ASP A 131 -8.83 -11.35 -12.70
CA ASP A 131 -9.01 -11.10 -11.28
C ASP A 131 -8.41 -12.19 -10.39
N LYS A 132 -7.99 -13.33 -10.98
CA LYS A 132 -7.59 -14.54 -10.24
C LYS A 132 -6.23 -15.06 -10.71
N LEU A 133 -5.18 -14.72 -9.96
CA LEU A 133 -3.79 -15.18 -10.20
C LEU A 133 -3.55 -16.61 -9.68
N GLN A 134 -4.53 -17.22 -9.01
CA GLN A 134 -4.37 -18.51 -8.34
C GLN A 134 -4.03 -19.67 -9.29
N GLU A 135 -4.42 -19.60 -10.57
CA GLU A 135 -4.08 -20.63 -11.55
C GLU A 135 -2.65 -20.53 -12.09
N PHE A 136 -2.03 -19.34 -12.07
CA PHE A 136 -0.67 -19.13 -12.58
C PHE A 136 0.38 -19.80 -11.68
N TYR A 137 0.16 -19.80 -10.35
CA TYR A 137 1.08 -20.38 -9.37
C TYR A 137 0.89 -21.88 -9.10
N LYS A 138 -0.20 -22.50 -9.57
CA LYS A 138 -0.36 -23.96 -9.54
C LYS A 138 0.48 -24.70 -10.60
N LYS A 139 1.15 -23.97 -11.51
CA LYS A 139 1.87 -24.53 -12.66
C LYS A 139 3.40 -24.33 -12.61
N LYS A 140 3.99 -24.12 -11.43
CA LYS A 140 5.45 -24.22 -11.25
C LYS A 140 5.82 -25.51 -10.54
#